data_AF-A0A7Y8MIC7-F1
#
_entry.id   AF-A0A7Y8MIC7-F1
#
_cell.length_a   1.000
_cell.length_b   1.000
_cell.length_c   1.000
_cell.angle_alpha   90.00
_cell.angle_beta   90.00
_cell.angle_gamma   90.00
#
_symmetry.space_group_name_H-M   'P 1'
#
loop_
_entity.id
_entity.type
_entity.pdbx_description
1 polymer ?
#
loop_
_entity_poly.entity_id
_entity_poly.type
_entity_poly.pdbx_seq_one_letter_code
_entity_poly.pdbx_strand_id
1 'polypeptide(L)'
;MQGVRIVSSLLWPINVWMSFAHLREHAADDYVERTAPIAAAAIAFWMLVGALAALWFANGPARVFWVMLTFLPVIYIIGAWLFAAREEKFSSKS
;
A
#
# COMPACT_ATOMS: atom_id res chain seq x y z
N MET A 1 11.65 -17.90 -4.64
CA MET A 1 11.39 -17.02 -5.81
C MET A 1 11.43 -15.56 -5.36
N GLN A 2 12.59 -14.91 -5.45
CA GLN A 2 12.80 -13.55 -4.91
C GLN A 2 12.13 -12.47 -5.78
N GLY A 3 12.11 -12.66 -7.11
CA GLY A 3 11.49 -11.73 -8.06
C GLY A 3 9.97 -11.55 -7.88
N VAL A 4 9.23 -12.62 -7.59
CA VAL A 4 7.78 -12.56 -7.38
C VAL A 4 7.42 -11.69 -6.18
N ARG A 5 8.17 -11.81 -5.07
CA ARG A 5 7.93 -11.01 -3.84
C ARG A 5 8.19 -9.51 -4.06
N ILE A 6 9.20 -9.18 -4.85
CA ILE A 6 9.52 -7.80 -5.22
C ILE A 6 8.39 -7.21 -6.05
N VAL A 7 7.95 -7.92 -7.09
CA VAL A 7 6.84 -7.49 -7.94
C VAL A 7 5.55 -7.33 -7.12
N SER A 8 5.25 -8.28 -6.23
CA SER A 8 4.09 -8.20 -5.36
C SER A 8 4.14 -7.00 -4.40
N SER A 9 5.33 -6.66 -3.89
CA SER A 9 5.52 -5.47 -3.03
C SER A 9 5.44 -4.17 -3.81
N LEU A 10 5.91 -4.12 -5.06
CA LEU A 10 5.74 -2.94 -5.91
C LEU A 10 4.25 -2.68 -6.25
N LEU A 11 3.47 -3.74 -6.33
CA LEU A 11 2.03 -3.69 -6.55
C LEU A 11 1.22 -3.67 -5.25
N TRP A 12 1.84 -3.35 -4.11
CA TRP A 12 1.18 -3.31 -2.79
C TRP A 12 -0.13 -2.51 -2.73
N PRO A 13 -0.31 -1.34 -3.40
CA PRO A 13 -1.55 -0.57 -3.29
C PRO A 13 -2.76 -1.30 -3.87
N ILE A 14 -2.51 -2.31 -4.72
CA ILE A 14 -3.51 -3.17 -5.35
C ILE A 14 -3.57 -4.51 -4.62
N ASN A 15 -2.42 -5.11 -4.33
CA ASN A 15 -2.35 -6.46 -3.77
C ASN A 15 -2.83 -6.55 -2.32
N VAL A 16 -2.82 -5.46 -1.55
CA VAL A 16 -3.34 -5.47 -0.17
C VAL A 16 -4.79 -5.93 -0.11
N TRP A 17 -5.61 -5.65 -1.13
CA TRP A 17 -7.03 -5.99 -1.12
C TRP A 17 -7.29 -7.51 -1.12
N MET A 18 -6.39 -8.28 -1.74
CA MET A 18 -6.45 -9.75 -1.72
C MET A 18 -6.22 -10.31 -0.31
N SER A 19 -5.60 -9.55 0.58
CA SER A 19 -5.42 -9.94 1.98
C SER A 19 -6.75 -10.06 2.74
N PHE A 20 -7.80 -9.34 2.31
CA PHE A 20 -9.12 -9.44 2.94
C PHE A 20 -9.77 -10.82 2.74
N ALA A 21 -9.40 -11.55 1.68
CA ALA A 21 -9.93 -12.90 1.43
C ALA A 21 -9.52 -13.90 2.53
N HIS A 22 -8.38 -13.70 3.16
CA HIS A 22 -7.82 -14.59 4.18
C HIS A 22 -8.16 -14.16 5.62
N LEU A 23 -8.84 -13.03 5.81
CA LEU A 23 -9.23 -12.56 7.15
C LEU A 23 -10.17 -13.54 7.86
N ARG A 24 -10.95 -14.31 7.10
CA ARG A 24 -11.88 -15.29 7.66
C ARG A 24 -11.18 -16.49 8.27
N GLU A 25 -10.00 -16.83 7.75
CA GLU A 25 -9.17 -17.95 8.19
C GLU A 25 -8.32 -17.57 9.42
N HIS A 26 -8.06 -16.27 9.61
CA HIS A 26 -7.25 -15.72 10.70
C HIS A 26 -7.95 -14.58 11.45
N ALA A 27 -9.27 -14.72 11.67
CA ALA A 27 -10.14 -13.66 12.17
C ALA A 27 -9.81 -13.12 13.57
N ALA A 28 -8.99 -13.84 14.35
CA ALA A 28 -8.65 -13.51 15.73
C ALA A 28 -7.14 -13.40 15.99
N ASP A 29 -6.30 -13.40 14.95
CA ASP A 29 -4.84 -13.52 15.09
C ASP A 29 -4.10 -12.28 14.56
N ASP A 30 -2.79 -12.21 14.85
CA ASP A 30 -1.76 -11.24 14.45
C ASP A 30 -1.90 -10.68 13.00
N TYR A 31 -2.60 -11.42 12.13
CA TYR A 31 -2.86 -11.08 10.74
C TYR A 31 -3.65 -9.78 10.57
N VAL A 32 -4.68 -9.55 11.39
CA VAL A 32 -5.51 -8.33 11.31
C VAL A 32 -4.71 -7.11 11.72
N GLU A 33 -4.00 -7.18 12.84
CA GLU A 33 -3.16 -6.11 13.38
C GLU A 33 -2.07 -5.67 12.40
N ARG A 34 -1.59 -6.60 11.57
CA ARG A 34 -0.57 -6.34 10.54
C ARG A 34 -1.17 -5.88 9.22
N THR A 35 -2.37 -6.33 8.87
CA THR A 35 -3.04 -5.96 7.60
C THR A 35 -3.72 -4.59 7.70
N ALA A 36 -4.22 -4.20 8.88
CA ALA A 36 -4.85 -2.91 9.13
C ALA A 36 -3.96 -1.69 8.80
N PRO A 37 -2.69 -1.59 9.24
CA PRO A 37 -1.84 -0.45 8.87
C PRO A 37 -1.52 -0.40 7.37
N ILE A 38 -1.39 -1.57 6.71
CA ILE A 38 -1.17 -1.63 5.25
C ILE A 38 -2.42 -1.16 4.51
N ALA A 39 -3.60 -1.61 4.94
CA ALA A 39 -4.87 -1.19 4.37
C ALA A 39 -5.10 0.31 4.54
N ALA A 40 -4.80 0.86 5.73
CA ALA A 40 -4.86 2.30 5.99
C ALA A 40 -3.91 3.09 5.06
N ALA A 41 -2.68 2.60 4.87
CA ALA A 41 -1.73 3.20 3.94
C ALA A 41 -2.23 3.15 2.48
N ALA A 42 -2.88 2.07 2.07
CA ALA A 42 -3.45 1.94 0.72
C ALA A 42 -4.62 2.89 0.50
N ILE A 43 -5.50 3.04 1.49
CA ILE A 43 -6.59 4.03 1.46
C ILE A 43 -6.00 5.44 1.33
N ALA A 44 -5.01 5.79 2.17
CA ALA A 44 -4.35 7.08 2.09
C ALA A 44 -3.67 7.32 0.73
N PHE A 45 -3.03 6.29 0.17
CA PHE A 45 -2.43 6.34 -1.17
C PHE A 45 -3.47 6.64 -2.25
N TRP A 46 -4.57 5.90 -2.29
CA TRP A 46 -5.61 6.09 -3.31
C TRP A 46 -6.35 7.42 -3.16
N MET A 47 -6.60 7.88 -1.92
CA MET A 47 -7.15 9.22 -1.68
C MET A 47 -6.20 10.30 -2.17
N LEU A 48 -4.90 10.17 -1.92
CA LEU A 48 -3.91 11.12 -2.40
C LEU A 48 -3.83 11.12 -3.94
N VAL A 49 -3.82 9.95 -4.57
CA VAL A 49 -3.85 9.83 -6.04
C VAL A 49 -5.09 10.50 -6.62
N GLY A 50 -6.27 10.25 -6.06
CA GLY A 50 -7.52 10.87 -6.50
C GLY A 50 -7.52 12.40 -6.31
N ALA A 51 -7.04 12.89 -5.16
CA ALA A 51 -6.94 14.30 -4.87
C ALA A 51 -5.94 15.02 -5.81
N LEU A 52 -4.77 14.41 -6.06
CA LEU A 52 -3.78 14.94 -6.99
C LEU A 52 -4.33 14.97 -8.42
N ALA A 53 -5.03 13.93 -8.85
CA ALA A 53 -5.68 13.90 -10.16
C ALA A 53 -6.73 15.02 -10.29
N ALA A 54 -7.61 15.19 -9.28
CA ALA A 54 -8.60 16.26 -9.27
C ALA A 54 -7.95 17.65 -9.33
N LEU A 55 -6.90 17.89 -8.53
CA LEU A 55 -6.15 19.14 -8.53
C LEU A 55 -5.44 19.38 -9.88
N TRP A 56 -4.93 18.32 -10.52
CA TRP A 56 -4.27 18.42 -11.82
C TRP A 56 -5.25 18.90 -12.89
N PHE A 57 -6.44 18.31 -12.94
CA PHE A 57 -7.49 18.72 -13.88
C PHE A 57 -8.03 20.12 -13.58
N ALA A 58 -8.07 20.54 -12.30
CA ALA A 58 -8.61 21.84 -11.91
C ALA A 58 -7.60 23.00 -12.03
N ASN A 59 -6.31 22.76 -11.78
CA ASN A 59 -5.30 23.81 -11.57
C ASN A 59 -4.05 23.67 -12.46
N GLY A 60 -3.94 22.57 -13.22
CA GLY A 60 -2.79 22.27 -14.06
C GLY A 60 -1.61 21.63 -13.30
N PRO A 61 -0.67 21.01 -14.04
CA PRO A 61 0.39 20.16 -13.50
C PRO A 61 1.38 20.88 -12.57
N ALA A 62 1.72 22.13 -12.87
CA ALA A 62 2.77 22.87 -12.16
C ALA A 62 2.47 23.05 -10.66
N ARG A 63 1.20 23.16 -10.28
CA ARG A 63 0.77 23.35 -8.88
C ARG A 63 0.74 22.04 -8.09
N VAL A 64 0.54 20.92 -8.78
CA VAL A 64 0.42 19.58 -8.17
C VAL A 64 1.78 18.89 -8.05
N PHE A 65 2.73 19.30 -8.88
CA PHE A 65 4.06 18.70 -9.01
C PHE A 65 4.79 18.52 -7.69
N TRP A 66 4.86 19.57 -6.85
CA TRP A 66 5.58 19.50 -5.58
C TRP A 66 4.94 18.55 -4.58
N VAL A 67 3.61 18.55 -4.47
CA VAL A 67 2.89 17.64 -3.57
C VAL A 67 3.05 16.19 -4.02
N MET A 68 3.00 15.95 -5.33
CA MET A 68 3.23 14.63 -5.93
C MET A 68 4.63 14.11 -5.64
N LEU A 69 5.66 14.95 -5.75
CA LEU A 69 7.04 14.55 -5.49
C LEU A 69 7.38 14.37 -4.00
N THR A 70 6.61 14.97 -3.09
CA THR A 70 6.88 14.84 -1.65
C THR A 70 6.06 13.71 -1.01
N PHE A 71 4.73 13.75 -1.14
CA PHE A 71 3.87 12.85 -0.35
C PHE A 71 3.68 11.49 -1.00
N LEU A 72 3.59 11.44 -2.34
CA LEU A 72 3.36 10.19 -3.06
C LEU A 72 4.50 9.17 -2.87
N PRO A 73 5.80 9.53 -3.02
CA PRO A 73 6.87 8.56 -2.80
C PRO A 73 6.98 8.16 -1.33
N VAL A 74 6.74 9.06 -0.37
CA VAL A 74 6.78 8.73 1.06
C VAL A 74 5.74 7.69 1.42
N ILE A 75 4.47 7.91 1.03
CA ILE A 75 3.40 6.92 1.28
C ILE A 75 3.68 5.63 0.53
N TYR A 76 4.17 5.70 -0.71
CA TYR A 76 4.50 4.52 -1.49
C TYR A 76 5.59 3.66 -0.84
N ILE A 77 6.66 4.29 -0.34
CA ILE A 77 7.75 3.59 0.37
C ILE A 77 7.25 2.97 1.67
N ILE A 78 6.47 3.71 2.46
CA ILE A 78 5.90 3.20 3.72
C ILE A 78 5.01 1.98 3.45
N GLY A 79 4.10 2.06 2.47
CA GLY A 79 3.22 0.95 2.14
C GLY A 79 3.98 -0.26 1.59
N ALA A 80 4.99 -0.05 0.73
CA ALA A 80 5.85 -1.12 0.23
C ALA A 80 6.63 -1.81 1.36
N TRP A 81 7.16 -1.02 2.31
CA TRP A 81 7.88 -1.53 3.47
C TRP A 81 6.97 -2.35 4.40
N LEU A 82 5.78 -1.83 4.72
CA LEU A 82 4.80 -2.54 5.54
C LEU A 82 4.35 -3.85 4.88
N PHE A 83 4.14 -3.84 3.57
CA PHE A 83 3.76 -5.03 2.81
C PHE A 83 4.88 -6.09 2.81
N ALA A 84 6.13 -5.67 2.55
CA ALA A 84 7.27 -6.57 2.57
C ALA A 84 7.52 -7.19 3.96
N ALA A 85 7.49 -6.36 5.02
CA ALA A 85 7.68 -6.80 6.40
C ALA A 85 6.61 -7.83 6.84
N ARG A 86 5.39 -7.68 6.32
CA ARG A 86 4.30 -8.62 6.56
C ARG A 86 4.55 -9.97 5.87
N GLU A 87 4.94 -9.96 4.60
CA GLU A 87 5.24 -11.17 3.82
C GLU A 87 6.43 -11.96 4.38
N GLU A 88 7.45 -11.29 4.93
CA GLU A 88 8.58 -11.95 5.60
C GLU A 88 8.15 -12.82 6.78
N LYS A 89 7.24 -12.31 7.62
CA LYS A 89 6.79 -13.05 8.80
C LYS A 89 5.97 -14.28 8.44
N PHE A 90 5.08 -14.18 7.46
CA PHE A 90 4.22 -15.31 7.06
C PHE A 90 5.01 -16.38 6.30
N SER A 91 6.02 -16.00 5.52
CA SER A 91 6.94 -16.97 4.89
C SER A 91 7.77 -17.77 5.90
N SER A 92 7.93 -17.31 7.15
CA SER A 92 8.69 -18.02 8.19
C SER A 92 7.85 -19.00 9.02
N LYS A 93 6.51 -18.88 8.96
CA LYS A 93 5.57 -19.70 9.75
C LYS A 93 4.94 -20.85 8.95
N SER A 94 5.20 -20.95 7.64
CA SER A 94 4.79 -22.05 6.75
C SER A 94 5.93 -23.03 6.52
#